data_AF-A0A6L2QDK8-F1
#
_entry.id   AF-A0A6L2QDK8-F1
#
_cell.length_a   1.000
_cell.length_b   1.000
_cell.length_c   1.000
_cell.angle_alpha   90.00
_cell.angle_beta   90.00
_cell.angle_gamma   90.00
#
_symmetry.space_group_name_H-M   'P 1'
#
loop_
_entity.id
_entity.type
_entity.pdbx_description
1 polymer ?
#
loop_
_entity_poly.entity_id
_entity_poly.type
_entity_poly.pdbx_seq_one_letter_code
_entity_poly.pdbx_strand_id
1 'polypeptide(L)' 'MLQHVNARPHTAAATSSVAIQSIEFEVVRLPAYSPDLVPSDFGLFPPFKKHLKGIRFTCDE' A
#
# COMPACT_ATOMS: atom_id res chain seq x y z
N MET A 1 -12.52 2.96 -6.21
CA MET A 1 -11.65 1.85 -6.62
C MET A 1 -10.36 1.92 -5.81
N LEU A 2 -9.97 0.83 -5.16
CA LEU A 2 -8.84 0.72 -4.25
C LEU A 2 -7.77 -0.22 -4.85
N GLN A 3 -6.53 0.27 -4.94
CA GLN A 3 -5.36 -0.52 -5.36
C GLN A 3 -4.45 -0.74 -4.14
N HIS A 4 -4.22 -2.00 -3.79
CA HIS A 4 -3.29 -2.38 -2.72
C HIS A 4 -2.67 -3.76 -3.02
N VAL A 5 -1.57 -4.09 -2.35
CA VAL A 5 -0.94 -5.42 -2.45
C VAL A 5 -1.78 -6.48 -1.72
N ASN A 6 -1.72 -7.73 -2.18
CA ASN A 6 -2.40 -8.88 -1.54
C ASN A 6 -1.69 -9.38 -0.26
N ALA A 7 -1.17 -8.47 0.57
CA ALA A 7 -0.61 -8.87 1.86
C ALA A 7 -1.73 -9.43 2.77
N ARG A 8 -1.38 -10.41 3.62
CA ARG A 8 -2.32 -11.11 4.52
C ARG A 8 -3.31 -10.21 5.27
N PRO A 9 -2.92 -9.07 5.88
CA PRO A 9 -3.89 -8.21 6.55
C PRO A 9 -4.90 -7.58 5.58
N HIS A 10 -4.52 -7.30 4.33
CA HIS A 10 -5.43 -6.69 3.36
C HIS A 10 -6.45 -7.68 2.77
N THR A 11 -6.06 -8.97 2.66
CA THR A 11 -6.93 -10.04 2.16
C THR A 11 -7.76 -10.72 3.27
N ALA A 12 -7.53 -10.37 4.54
CA ALA A 12 -8.30 -10.92 5.64
C ALA A 12 -9.79 -10.54 5.51
N ALA A 13 -10.69 -11.44 5.91
CA ALA A 13 -12.13 -11.21 5.79
C ALA A 13 -12.60 -9.92 6.49
N ALA A 14 -12.00 -9.59 7.64
CA ALA A 14 -12.27 -8.34 8.35
C ALA A 14 -11.99 -7.09 7.50
N THR A 15 -10.98 -7.13 6.65
CA THR A 15 -10.61 -6.00 5.78
C THR A 15 -11.32 -6.06 4.44
N SER A 16 -11.20 -7.19 3.72
CA SER A 16 -11.76 -7.38 2.38
C SER A 16 -13.28 -7.42 2.35
N SER A 17 -13.93 -8.09 3.31
CA SER A 17 -15.38 -8.30 3.28
C SER A 17 -16.16 -7.38 4.20
N VAL A 18 -15.57 -6.86 5.29
CA VAL A 18 -16.28 -5.96 6.21
C VAL A 18 -15.92 -4.51 5.91
N ALA A 19 -14.67 -4.11 6.15
CA ALA A 19 -14.29 -2.71 6.03
C ALA A 19 -14.43 -2.19 4.60
N ILE A 20 -13.89 -2.89 3.60
CA ILE A 20 -13.92 -2.43 2.21
C ILE A 20 -15.33 -2.42 1.62
N GLN A 21 -16.17 -3.40 1.97
CA GLN A 21 -17.57 -3.42 1.50
C GLN A 21 -18.39 -2.31 2.17
N SER A 22 -18.15 -2.00 3.45
CA SER A 22 -18.88 -0.92 4.16
C SER A 22 -18.63 0.48 3.58
N ILE A 23 -17.50 0.67 2.90
CA ILE A 23 -17.13 1.93 2.23
C ILE A 23 -17.34 1.87 0.71
N GLU A 24 -17.96 0.79 0.22
CA GLU A 24 -18.34 0.57 -1.19
C GLU A 24 -17.17 0.70 -2.19
N PHE A 25 -15.95 0.36 -1.77
CA PHE A 25 -14.79 0.39 -2.66
C PHE A 25 -14.63 -0.91 -3.42
N GLU A 26 -14.57 -0.81 -4.74
CA GLU A 26 -14.10 -1.89 -5.60
C GLU A 26 -12.59 -2.10 -5.46
N VAL A 27 -12.16 -3.34 -5.21
CA VAL A 27 -10.74 -3.71 -5.10
C VAL A 27 -10.19 -4.14 -6.45
N VAL A 28 -9.10 -3.52 -6.88
CA VAL A 28 -8.32 -3.98 -8.03
C VAL A 28 -7.45 -5.15 -7.61
N ARG A 29 -7.69 -6.33 -8.19
CA ARG A 29 -6.84 -7.51 -7.93
C ARG A 29 -5.50 -7.35 -8.64
N LEU A 30 -4.43 -7.35 -7.85
CA LEU A 30 -3.06 -7.38 -8.34
C LEU A 30 -2.49 -8.81 -8.25
N PRO A 31 -1.63 -9.21 -9.20
CA PRO A 31 -0.88 -10.46 -9.08
C PRO A 31 0.03 -10.43 -7.85
N ALA A 32 0.38 -11.61 -7.35
CA ALA A 32 1.37 -11.71 -6.29
C ALA A 32 2.72 -11.15 -6.78
N TYR A 33 3.42 -10.41 -5.91
CA TYR A 33 4.75 -9.86 -6.17
C TYR A 33 4.83 -8.94 -7.41
N SER A 34 3.82 -8.09 -7.61
CA SER A 34 3.79 -7.09 -8.69
C SER A 34 3.95 -5.64 -8.19
N PRO A 35 5.11 -5.28 -7.61
CA PRO A 35 5.35 -3.91 -7.14
C PRO A 35 5.35 -2.87 -8.28
N ASP A 36 5.64 -3.30 -9.50
CA ASP A 36 5.56 -2.50 -10.72
C ASP A 36 4.13 -2.07 -11.08
N LEU A 37 3.13 -2.82 -10.61
CA LEU A 37 1.71 -2.53 -10.85
C LEU A 37 1.06 -1.68 -9.75
N VAL A 38 1.77 -1.43 -8.64
CA VAL A 38 1.25 -0.63 -7.54
C VAL A 38 1.75 0.81 -7.69
N PRO A 39 0.88 1.81 -7.87
CA PRO A 39 1.31 3.19 -8.04
C PRO A 39 2.15 3.74 -6.88
N SER A 40 1.91 3.28 -5.64
CA SER A 40 2.72 3.67 -4.49
C SER A 40 4.16 3.15 -4.60
N ASP A 41 4.34 1.89 -4.99
CA ASP A 41 5.66 1.25 -5.05
C ASP A 41 6.46 1.72 -6.25
N PHE A 42 5.80 1.89 -7.41
CA PHE A 42 6.43 2.34 -8.64
C PHE A 42 6.63 3.86 -8.71
N GLY A 43 5.62 4.64 -8.28
CA GLY A 43 5.59 6.09 -8.48
C GLY A 43 5.98 6.90 -7.25
N LEU A 44 5.40 6.58 -6.09
CA LEU A 44 5.52 7.42 -4.89
C LEU A 44 6.81 7.15 -4.10
N PHE A 45 7.11 5.88 -3.81
CA PHE A 45 8.23 5.55 -2.93
C PHE A 45 9.61 5.81 -3.54
N PRO A 46 9.87 5.67 -4.84
CA PRO A 46 11.20 5.96 -5.39
C PRO A 46 11.68 7.41 -5.19
N PRO A 47 10.92 8.46 -5.55
CA PRO A 47 11.33 9.84 -5.26
C PRO A 47 11.36 10.10 -3.75
N PHE A 48 10.45 9.51 -2.97
CA PHE A 48 10.45 9.65 -1.51
C PHE A 48 11.72 9.06 -0.88
N LYS A 49 12.15 7.87 -1.30
CA LYS A 49 13.43 7.26 -0.88
C LYS A 49 14.63 8.11 -1.26
N LYS A 50 14.61 8.74 -2.45
CA LYS A 50 15.67 9.67 -2.86
C LYS A 50 15.72 10.89 -1.94
N HIS A 51 14.57 11.44 -1.60
CA HIS A 51 14.47 12.58 -0.68
C HIS A 51 14.95 12.24 0.74
N LEU A 52 14.57 11.06 1.25
CA LEU A 52 14.97 10.60 2.58
C LEU A 52 16.42 10.12 2.69
N LYS A 53 17.12 9.94 1.55
CA LYS A 53 18.46 9.36 1.54
C LYS A 53 19.43 10.24 2.33
N GLY A 54 20.00 9.68 3.40
CA GLY A 54 20.97 10.36 4.25
C GLY A 54 20.37 11.18 5.39
N ILE A 55 19.04 11.29 5.47
CA ILE A 55 18.36 11.90 6.61
C ILE A 55 18.44 10.92 7.80
N ARG A 56 18.89 11.42 8.95
CA ARG A 56 18.87 10.69 10.23
C ARG A 56 17.83 11.36 11.12
N PHE A 57 16.75 10.65 11.40
CA PHE A 57 15.77 11.09 12.37
C PHE A 57 16.28 10.78 13.77
N THR A 58 16.39 11.79 14.63
CA THR A 58 16.48 11.60 16.08
C THR A 58 15.06 11.46 16.62
N CYS A 59 14.85 10.55 17.58
CA CYS A 59 13.69 10.69 18.45
C CYS A 59 13.98 11.89 19.33
N ASP A 60 13.32 13.01 19.08
CA ASP A 60 13.05 13.94 20.18
C ASP A 60 11.81 13.37 20.89
N GLU A 61 11.88 13.27 22.22
CA GLU A 61 10.82 12.72 23.07
C GLU A 61 9.44 13.37 22.82
#